data_AF-A0A358STX4-F1
#
_entry.id   AF-A0A358STX4-F1
#
_cell.length_a   1.000
_cell.length_b   1.000
_cell.length_c   1.000
_cell.angle_alpha   90.00
_cell.angle_beta   90.00
_cell.angle_gamma   90.00
#
_symmetry.space_group_name_H-M   'P 1'
#
loop_
_entity.id
_entity.type
_entity.pdbx_description
1 polymer ?
#
loop_
_entity_poly.entity_id
_entity_poly.type
_entity_poly.pdbx_seq_one_letter_code
_entity_poly.pdbx_strand_id
1 'polypeptide(L)'
;MAGGRPWTVLGQSFGGFCTVTYLSRAPDGIREAIITGGLPGLTATADDVYRLTYPTVIEKNLAHYQRYPGDVAQVRRVASRLLSSETRLPNGALLTVQAFQALGPMLGAATGSHTLHYLLENPFDGDQLSDDFRYQVQSHLSFASGPLYALLHEACYARGGATRWAAQRIRAEFSEFDAARALESDDPVLFTGEMIYPWMFEADPVLRPLAAAADLLAQRDAWPDLYDPARLRRNDVPAAAAIYFDDMYVPRDLSLATARSVRGLRQWVTSEYEHDGLRVSSGIVLDHLLALVRGEL
;
A
#
# COMPACT_ATOMS: atom_id res chain seq x y z
N MET A 1 -1.87 29.54 8.26
CA MET A 1 -0.65 28.76 8.59
C MET A 1 0.66 29.37 8.08
N ALA A 2 0.71 30.13 6.97
CA ALA A 2 1.94 30.86 6.55
C ALA A 2 1.76 32.36 6.22
N GLY A 3 0.66 32.97 6.66
CA GLY A 3 0.39 34.40 6.39
C GLY A 3 0.22 34.71 4.88
N GLY A 4 -0.35 33.78 4.11
CA GLY A 4 -0.56 33.92 2.67
C GLY A 4 0.66 33.61 1.79
N ARG A 5 1.82 33.30 2.37
CA ARG A 5 3.03 32.97 1.60
C ARG A 5 3.04 31.51 1.14
N PRO A 6 3.59 31.23 -0.06
CA PRO A 6 3.81 29.86 -0.51
C PRO A 6 4.75 29.08 0.43
N TRP A 7 4.45 27.79 0.62
CA TRP A 7 5.26 26.89 1.44
C TRP A 7 5.84 25.72 0.64
N THR A 8 6.94 25.17 1.13
CA THR A 8 7.46 23.90 0.63
C THR A 8 6.57 22.76 1.14
N VAL A 9 6.19 21.84 0.27
CA VAL A 9 5.44 20.63 0.63
C VAL A 9 6.34 19.41 0.53
N LEU A 10 6.27 18.55 1.53
CA LEU A 10 6.87 17.21 1.54
C LEU A 10 5.73 16.20 1.66
N GLY A 11 5.61 15.30 0.69
CA GLY A 11 4.58 14.27 0.67
C GLY A 11 5.17 12.89 0.42
N GLN A 12 4.99 11.98 1.38
CA GLN A 12 5.30 10.57 1.23
C GLN A 12 4.02 9.78 0.96
N SER A 13 4.05 8.79 0.08
CA SER A 13 2.89 7.93 -0.24
C SER A 13 1.64 8.74 -0.62
N PHE A 14 0.52 8.52 0.05
CA PHE A 14 -0.71 9.32 -0.09
C PHE A 14 -0.48 10.83 0.08
N GLY A 15 0.48 11.25 0.90
CA GLY A 15 0.91 12.65 0.99
C GLY A 15 1.48 13.17 -0.33
N GLY A 16 2.18 12.33 -1.11
CA GLY A 16 2.60 12.62 -2.47
C GLY A 16 1.42 12.79 -3.43
N PHE A 17 0.38 11.96 -3.30
CA PHE A 17 -0.85 12.08 -4.09
C PHE A 17 -1.56 13.41 -3.79
N CYS A 18 -1.57 13.81 -2.51
CA CYS A 18 -2.04 15.13 -2.09
C CYS A 18 -1.19 16.24 -2.73
N THR A 19 0.13 16.13 -2.72
CA THR A 19 1.04 17.10 -3.36
C THR A 19 0.72 17.28 -4.85
N VAL A 20 0.51 16.19 -5.60
CA VAL A 20 0.14 16.26 -7.02
C VAL A 20 -1.25 16.89 -7.24
N THR A 21 -2.18 16.66 -6.31
CA THR A 21 -3.48 17.35 -6.28
C THR A 21 -3.31 18.86 -6.09
N TYR A 22 -2.45 19.29 -5.15
CA TYR A 22 -2.17 20.72 -4.96
C TYR A 22 -1.49 21.34 -6.18
N LEU A 23 -0.53 20.67 -6.82
CA LEU A 23 0.07 21.14 -8.08
C LEU A 23 -0.97 21.28 -9.20
N SER A 24 -1.99 20.42 -9.20
CA SER A 24 -3.09 20.47 -10.16
C SER A 24 -4.07 21.63 -9.89
N ARG A 25 -4.37 21.93 -8.63
CA ARG A 25 -5.51 22.79 -8.25
C ARG A 25 -5.14 24.14 -7.64
N ALA A 26 -4.03 24.21 -6.93
CA ALA A 26 -3.59 25.40 -6.20
C ALA A 26 -2.05 25.53 -6.15
N PRO A 27 -1.34 25.47 -7.30
CA PRO A 27 0.12 25.50 -7.31
C PRO A 27 0.69 26.83 -6.81
N ASP A 28 -0.06 27.93 -6.91
CA ASP A 28 0.40 29.26 -6.49
C ASP A 28 0.63 29.35 -4.96
N GLY A 29 0.08 28.40 -4.20
CA GLY A 29 0.34 28.24 -2.75
C GLY A 29 1.59 27.42 -2.43
N ILE A 30 2.29 26.88 -3.43
CA ILE A 30 3.43 25.99 -3.24
C ILE A 30 4.71 26.70 -3.71
N ARG A 31 5.73 26.68 -2.84
CA ARG A 31 7.06 27.18 -3.16
C ARG A 31 7.87 26.13 -3.92
N GLU A 32 7.93 24.93 -3.37
CA GLU A 32 8.69 23.77 -3.87
C GLU A 32 7.93 22.50 -3.45
N ALA A 33 7.96 21.45 -4.27
CA ALA A 33 7.27 20.18 -4.02
C ALA A 33 8.27 19.01 -3.96
N ILE A 34 8.27 18.29 -2.84
CA ILE A 34 9.14 17.14 -2.59
C ILE A 34 8.25 15.92 -2.37
N ILE A 35 8.44 14.87 -3.17
CA ILE A 35 7.58 13.68 -3.19
C ILE A 35 8.42 12.42 -2.97
N THR A 36 7.97 11.48 -2.14
CA THR A 36 8.67 10.20 -1.91
C THR A 36 7.70 9.02 -1.99
N GLY A 37 7.95 8.08 -2.92
CA GLY A 37 7.09 6.90 -3.07
C GLY A 37 5.61 7.23 -3.25
N GLY A 38 5.30 8.30 -3.99
CA GLY A 38 3.97 8.93 -3.94
C GLY A 38 3.58 9.69 -5.20
N LEU A 39 4.03 9.25 -6.38
CA LEU A 39 3.55 9.76 -7.65
C LEU A 39 2.36 8.90 -8.14
N PRO A 40 1.13 9.43 -8.16
CA PRO A 40 -0.05 8.68 -8.56
C PRO A 40 -0.10 8.51 -10.08
N GLY A 41 -0.82 7.51 -10.59
CA GLY A 41 -1.18 7.47 -12.01
C GLY A 41 -2.20 8.57 -12.34
N LEU A 42 -1.84 9.51 -13.22
CA LEU A 42 -2.71 10.67 -13.49
C LEU A 42 -4.06 10.28 -14.11
N THR A 43 -4.11 9.21 -14.89
CA THR A 43 -5.31 8.73 -15.60
C THR A 43 -5.60 7.25 -15.35
N ALA A 44 -4.84 6.61 -14.46
CA ALA A 44 -5.00 5.20 -14.16
C ALA A 44 -6.28 4.97 -13.36
N THR A 45 -6.97 3.87 -13.64
CA THR A 45 -8.08 3.38 -12.81
C THR A 45 -7.54 2.57 -11.62
N ALA A 46 -8.38 2.33 -10.62
CA ALA A 46 -8.04 1.40 -9.54
C ALA A 46 -7.70 -0.01 -10.09
N ASP A 47 -8.41 -0.46 -11.13
CA ASP A 47 -8.14 -1.74 -11.80
C ASP A 47 -6.71 -1.77 -12.40
N ASP A 48 -6.29 -0.69 -13.06
CA ASP A 48 -4.92 -0.59 -13.62
C ASP A 48 -3.86 -0.62 -12.53
N VAL A 49 -4.10 0.10 -11.42
CA VAL A 49 -3.19 0.10 -10.26
C VAL A 49 -3.04 -1.32 -9.73
N TYR A 50 -4.15 -2.02 -9.45
CA TYR A 50 -4.08 -3.35 -8.86
C TYR A 50 -3.48 -4.40 -9.78
N ARG A 51 -3.73 -4.33 -11.10
CA ARG A 51 -3.08 -5.22 -12.07
C ARG A 51 -1.56 -5.03 -12.12
N LEU A 52 -1.06 -3.83 -11.81
CA LEU A 52 0.37 -3.56 -11.70
C LEU A 52 0.93 -3.96 -10.33
N THR A 53 0.18 -3.82 -9.23
CA THR A 53 0.70 -4.12 -7.89
C THR A 53 0.71 -5.61 -7.57
N TYR A 54 -0.29 -6.40 -8.00
CA TYR A 54 -0.35 -7.82 -7.64
C TYR A 54 0.88 -8.63 -8.10
N PRO A 55 1.41 -8.45 -9.33
CA PRO A 55 2.68 -9.08 -9.72
C PRO A 55 3.84 -8.73 -8.80
N THR A 56 4.01 -7.45 -8.44
CA THR A 56 5.06 -7.02 -7.51
C THR A 56 4.86 -7.61 -6.10
N VAL A 57 3.62 -7.75 -5.63
CA VAL A 57 3.33 -8.45 -4.37
C VAL A 57 3.75 -9.92 -4.44
N ILE A 58 3.49 -10.60 -5.55
CA ILE A 58 3.96 -11.99 -5.75
C ILE A 58 5.49 -12.03 -5.68
N GLU A 59 6.19 -11.14 -6.38
CA GLU A 59 7.66 -11.04 -6.35
C GLU A 59 8.19 -10.80 -4.93
N LYS A 60 7.57 -9.91 -4.14
CA LYS A 60 7.94 -9.66 -2.74
C LYS A 60 7.74 -10.88 -1.84
N ASN A 61 6.65 -11.63 -2.04
CA ASN A 61 6.44 -12.89 -1.32
C ASN A 61 7.51 -13.93 -1.68
N LEU A 62 7.80 -14.11 -2.96
CA LEU A 62 8.82 -15.06 -3.41
C LEU A 62 10.21 -14.68 -2.89
N ALA A 63 10.55 -13.39 -2.86
CA ALA A 63 11.78 -12.90 -2.26
C ALA A 63 11.84 -13.16 -0.74
N HIS A 64 10.72 -12.99 -0.04
CA HIS A 64 10.61 -13.35 1.38
C HIS A 64 10.88 -14.84 1.60
N TYR A 65 10.23 -15.73 0.85
CA TYR A 65 10.44 -17.18 0.97
C TYR A 65 11.82 -17.65 0.50
N GLN A 66 12.42 -16.98 -0.48
CA GLN A 66 13.81 -17.25 -0.85
C GLN A 66 14.77 -16.90 0.29
N ARG A 67 14.50 -15.81 1.03
CA ARG A 67 15.28 -15.40 2.19
C ARG A 67 15.03 -16.29 3.41
N TYR A 68 13.80 -16.72 3.61
CA TYR A 68 13.35 -17.54 4.73
C TYR A 68 12.59 -18.80 4.25
N PRO A 69 13.28 -19.82 3.73
CA PRO A 69 12.61 -20.99 3.17
C PRO A 69 11.76 -21.77 4.19
N GLY A 70 12.12 -21.72 5.47
CA GLY A 70 11.37 -22.34 6.56
C GLY A 70 9.97 -21.73 6.76
N ASP A 71 9.78 -20.48 6.37
CA ASP A 71 8.50 -19.78 6.55
C ASP A 71 7.42 -20.37 5.64
N VAL A 72 7.79 -20.99 4.49
CA VAL A 72 6.82 -21.68 3.62
C VAL A 72 6.04 -22.73 4.41
N ALA A 73 6.73 -23.58 5.17
CA ALA A 73 6.10 -24.64 5.96
C ALA A 73 5.26 -24.05 7.12
N GLN A 74 5.76 -23.02 7.80
CA GLN A 74 5.05 -22.39 8.91
C GLN A 74 3.78 -21.67 8.46
N VAL A 75 3.85 -20.88 7.38
CA VAL A 75 2.69 -20.19 6.80
C VAL A 75 1.65 -21.20 6.32
N ARG A 76 2.06 -22.29 5.65
CA ARG A 76 1.15 -23.38 5.27
C ARG A 76 0.48 -24.02 6.47
N ARG A 77 1.22 -24.25 7.57
CA ARG A 77 0.67 -24.81 8.82
C ARG A 77 -0.36 -23.87 9.45
N VAL A 78 -0.08 -22.57 9.55
CA VAL A 78 -1.03 -21.55 10.04
C VAL A 78 -2.26 -21.51 9.14
N ALA A 79 -2.09 -21.40 7.82
CA ALA A 79 -3.21 -21.37 6.88
C ALA A 79 -4.10 -22.62 6.99
N SER A 80 -3.50 -23.80 7.10
CA SER A 80 -4.21 -25.08 7.26
C SER A 80 -5.03 -25.11 8.57
N ARG A 81 -4.46 -24.59 9.66
CA ARG A 81 -5.17 -24.44 10.94
C ARG A 81 -6.37 -23.52 10.82
N LEU A 82 -6.21 -22.39 10.14
CA LEU A 82 -7.28 -21.40 9.95
C LEU A 82 -8.39 -21.87 8.98
N LEU A 83 -8.10 -22.76 8.03
CA LEU A 83 -9.15 -23.38 7.19
C LEU A 83 -9.92 -24.50 7.91
N SER A 84 -9.24 -25.24 8.79
CA SER A 84 -9.84 -26.39 9.50
C SER A 84 -10.54 -26.01 10.80
N SER A 85 -10.36 -24.79 11.29
CA SER A 85 -10.91 -24.38 12.58
C SER A 85 -11.10 -22.88 12.72
N GLU A 86 -12.12 -22.52 13.49
CA GLU A 86 -12.34 -21.13 13.89
C GLU A 86 -11.26 -20.69 14.88
N THR A 87 -10.56 -19.60 14.57
CA THR A 87 -9.64 -18.93 15.50
C THR A 87 -10.00 -17.45 15.65
N ARG A 88 -10.05 -16.96 16.89
CA ARG A 88 -10.35 -15.55 17.17
C ARG A 88 -9.10 -14.79 17.61
N LEU A 89 -9.00 -13.54 17.21
CA LEU A 89 -8.03 -12.59 17.77
C LEU A 89 -8.48 -12.13 19.18
N PRO A 90 -7.58 -11.56 20.00
CA PRO A 90 -7.93 -11.07 21.34
C PRO A 90 -9.10 -10.07 21.40
N ASN A 91 -9.33 -9.30 20.34
CA ASN A 91 -10.43 -8.34 20.18
C ASN A 91 -11.75 -9.01 19.75
N GLY A 92 -11.78 -10.34 19.64
CA GLY A 92 -12.94 -11.13 19.24
C GLY A 92 -13.16 -11.24 17.72
N ALA A 93 -12.35 -10.57 16.89
CA ALA A 93 -12.39 -10.71 15.44
C ALA A 93 -12.04 -12.13 15.01
N LEU A 94 -12.63 -12.61 13.93
CA LEU A 94 -12.29 -13.90 13.34
C LEU A 94 -10.98 -13.76 12.55
N LEU A 95 -9.98 -14.56 12.88
CA LEU A 95 -8.76 -14.69 12.07
C LEU A 95 -9.03 -15.72 10.98
N THR A 96 -9.43 -15.27 9.79
CA THR A 96 -9.53 -16.13 8.60
C THR A 96 -8.17 -16.24 7.92
N VAL A 97 -8.02 -17.17 6.97
CA VAL A 97 -6.84 -17.20 6.11
C VAL A 97 -6.67 -15.90 5.31
N GLN A 98 -7.76 -15.29 4.84
CA GLN A 98 -7.67 -14.00 4.13
C GLN A 98 -7.17 -12.88 5.03
N ALA A 99 -7.62 -12.85 6.30
CA ALA A 99 -7.11 -11.91 7.30
C ALA A 99 -5.63 -12.15 7.60
N PHE A 100 -5.20 -13.41 7.69
CA PHE A 100 -3.78 -13.75 7.84
C PHE A 100 -2.94 -13.33 6.62
N GLN A 101 -3.43 -13.53 5.39
CA GLN A 101 -2.78 -13.05 4.16
C GLN A 101 -2.61 -11.52 4.16
N ALA A 102 -3.47 -10.77 4.86
CA ALA A 102 -3.38 -9.31 4.96
C ALA A 102 -2.24 -8.78 5.85
N LEU A 103 -1.36 -9.65 6.36
CA LEU A 103 -0.08 -9.25 6.99
C LEU A 103 0.98 -8.83 5.96
N GLY A 104 0.77 -9.14 4.68
CA GLY A 104 1.75 -8.88 3.63
C GLY A 104 2.09 -7.42 3.31
N PRO A 105 1.32 -6.37 3.67
CA PRO A 105 1.77 -4.98 3.52
C PRO A 105 3.18 -4.78 4.08
N MET A 106 3.53 -5.45 5.18
CA MET A 106 4.86 -5.35 5.80
C MET A 106 6.00 -5.59 4.81
N LEU A 107 5.82 -6.48 3.82
CA LEU A 107 6.85 -6.86 2.83
C LEU A 107 7.31 -5.70 1.93
N GLY A 108 6.57 -4.61 1.86
CA GLY A 108 6.97 -3.42 1.10
C GLY A 108 7.89 -2.45 1.86
N ALA A 109 8.27 -2.77 3.10
CA ALA A 109 9.19 -1.96 3.91
C ALA A 109 10.57 -2.64 4.05
N ALA A 110 11.63 -1.85 4.27
CA ALA A 110 13.00 -2.35 4.31
C ALA A 110 13.23 -3.51 5.30
N THR A 111 12.63 -3.45 6.48
CA THR A 111 12.73 -4.53 7.50
C THR A 111 11.55 -5.50 7.48
N GLY A 112 10.62 -5.33 6.55
CA GLY A 112 9.34 -6.04 6.49
C GLY A 112 9.44 -7.55 6.54
N SER A 113 10.29 -8.11 5.67
CA SER A 113 10.54 -9.55 5.63
C SER A 113 11.12 -10.09 6.94
N HIS A 114 11.93 -9.31 7.65
CA HIS A 114 12.50 -9.72 8.94
C HIS A 114 11.42 -9.72 10.02
N THR A 115 10.56 -8.71 10.03
CA THR A 115 9.44 -8.63 10.97
C THR A 115 8.44 -9.76 10.75
N LEU A 116 8.10 -10.07 9.50
CA LEU A 116 7.23 -11.21 9.18
C LEU A 116 7.85 -12.54 9.61
N HIS A 117 9.14 -12.76 9.34
CA HIS A 117 9.84 -13.97 9.78
C HIS A 117 9.81 -14.13 11.31
N TYR A 118 10.07 -13.06 12.05
CA TYR A 118 10.02 -13.09 13.51
C TYR A 118 8.61 -13.41 14.04
N LEU A 119 7.57 -12.86 13.41
CA LEU A 119 6.18 -13.19 13.72
C LEU A 119 5.86 -14.68 13.48
N LEU A 120 6.52 -15.32 12.52
CA LEU A 120 6.29 -16.71 12.10
C LEU A 120 7.19 -17.73 12.80
N GLU A 121 8.10 -17.30 13.68
CA GLU A 121 9.09 -18.20 14.31
C GLU A 121 8.41 -19.25 15.21
N ASN A 122 7.47 -18.81 16.08
CA ASN A 122 6.78 -19.66 17.06
C ASN A 122 5.25 -19.42 17.11
N PRO A 123 4.50 -19.69 16.03
CA PRO A 123 3.08 -19.34 15.96
C PRO A 123 2.17 -20.27 16.76
N PHE A 124 2.68 -21.39 17.30
CA PHE A 124 1.89 -22.44 17.92
C PHE A 124 2.28 -22.71 19.38
N ASP A 125 1.26 -22.99 20.20
CA ASP A 125 1.36 -23.69 21.47
C ASP A 125 0.64 -25.04 21.33
N GLY A 126 1.42 -26.12 21.18
CA GLY A 126 0.92 -27.43 20.75
C GLY A 126 0.29 -27.37 19.35
N ASP A 127 -1.00 -27.70 19.26
CA ASP A 127 -1.80 -27.70 18.02
C ASP A 127 -2.60 -26.40 17.81
N GLN A 128 -2.56 -25.48 18.78
CA GLN A 128 -3.29 -24.21 18.74
C GLN A 128 -2.36 -23.06 18.38
N LEU A 129 -2.91 -22.00 17.79
CA LEU A 129 -2.16 -20.76 17.63
C LEU A 129 -1.92 -20.15 19.02
N SER A 130 -0.66 -19.81 19.31
CA SER A 130 -0.28 -19.29 20.62
C SER A 130 -0.93 -17.93 20.88
N ASP A 131 -1.16 -17.60 22.15
CA ASP A 131 -1.73 -16.30 22.50
C ASP A 131 -0.82 -15.15 22.05
N ASP A 132 0.50 -15.29 22.25
CA ASP A 132 1.49 -14.29 21.79
C ASP A 132 1.37 -14.01 20.28
N PHE A 133 1.34 -15.06 19.46
CA PHE A 133 1.14 -14.92 18.01
C PHE A 133 -0.17 -14.20 17.68
N ARG A 134 -1.27 -14.56 18.34
CA ARG A 134 -2.59 -13.93 18.12
C ARG A 134 -2.59 -12.45 18.50
N TYR A 135 -1.90 -12.06 19.59
CA TYR A 135 -1.75 -10.65 19.98
C TYR A 135 -0.90 -9.87 18.98
N GLN A 136 0.22 -10.43 18.52
CA GLN A 136 1.07 -9.78 17.53
C GLN A 136 0.35 -9.63 16.18
N VAL A 137 -0.30 -10.69 15.68
CA VAL A 137 -1.11 -10.65 14.44
C VAL A 137 -2.20 -9.58 14.54
N GLN A 138 -2.94 -9.52 15.65
CA GLN A 138 -3.94 -8.47 15.84
C GLN A 138 -3.35 -7.06 15.75
N SER A 139 -2.16 -6.83 16.31
CA SER A 139 -1.53 -5.51 16.29
C SER A 139 -1.23 -5.02 14.86
N HIS A 140 -1.00 -5.94 13.93
CA HIS A 140 -0.75 -5.65 12.53
C HIS A 140 -2.03 -5.52 11.69
N LEU A 141 -3.09 -6.25 12.04
CA LEU A 141 -4.34 -6.28 11.27
C LEU A 141 -5.39 -5.25 11.72
N SER A 142 -5.24 -4.68 12.91
CA SER A 142 -6.24 -3.79 13.50
C SER A 142 -6.27 -2.42 12.83
N PHE A 143 -7.47 -1.99 12.39
CA PHE A 143 -7.69 -0.64 11.87
C PHE A 143 -8.08 0.38 12.96
N ALA A 144 -8.00 0.01 14.24
CA ALA A 144 -8.44 0.86 15.35
C ALA A 144 -7.77 2.24 15.42
N SER A 145 -6.50 2.34 15.01
CA SER A 145 -5.75 3.59 14.99
C SER A 145 -6.14 4.54 13.86
N GLY A 146 -6.80 4.03 12.82
CA GLY A 146 -7.09 4.80 11.60
C GLY A 146 -8.16 4.14 10.73
N PRO A 147 -9.42 4.03 11.17
CA PRO A 147 -10.46 3.37 10.37
C PRO A 147 -10.80 4.10 9.07
N LEU A 148 -10.55 5.42 9.03
CA LEU A 148 -10.72 6.22 7.80
C LEU A 148 -9.74 5.83 6.70
N TYR A 149 -8.57 5.27 7.05
CA TYR A 149 -7.63 4.77 6.05
C TYR A 149 -8.28 3.63 5.26
N ALA A 150 -8.85 2.61 5.94
CA ALA A 150 -9.55 1.53 5.25
C ALA A 150 -10.72 2.05 4.42
N LEU A 151 -11.49 3.00 4.96
CA LEU A 151 -12.66 3.57 4.29
C LEU A 151 -12.32 4.34 3.00
N LEU A 152 -11.20 5.08 2.97
CA LEU A 152 -10.85 5.99 1.88
C LEU A 152 -9.70 5.49 1.00
N HIS A 153 -9.09 4.34 1.31
CA HIS A 153 -7.93 3.81 0.60
C HIS A 153 -8.14 3.75 -0.91
N GLU A 154 -9.12 2.97 -1.37
CA GLU A 154 -9.35 2.75 -2.80
C GLU A 154 -9.90 4.01 -3.50
N ALA A 155 -10.56 4.89 -2.75
CA ALA A 155 -11.09 6.15 -3.27
C ALA A 155 -10.00 7.10 -3.79
N CYS A 156 -8.74 6.94 -3.36
CA CYS A 156 -7.64 7.74 -3.90
C CYS A 156 -7.31 7.44 -5.37
N TYR A 157 -7.77 6.30 -5.90
CA TYR A 157 -7.67 5.92 -7.31
C TYR A 157 -8.95 6.21 -8.10
N ALA A 158 -10.02 6.64 -7.42
CA ALA A 158 -11.32 6.84 -8.04
C ALA A 158 -11.34 8.09 -8.92
N ARG A 159 -11.74 7.92 -10.18
CA ARG A 159 -11.85 8.99 -11.17
C ARG A 159 -13.01 8.72 -12.11
N GLY A 160 -14.00 9.61 -12.14
CA GLY A 160 -15.13 9.57 -13.07
C GLY A 160 -16.07 8.36 -12.95
N GLY A 161 -15.73 7.34 -12.16
CA GLY A 161 -16.46 6.07 -12.06
C GLY A 161 -16.19 5.34 -10.75
N ALA A 162 -17.07 4.39 -10.46
CA ALA A 162 -17.01 3.54 -9.27
C ALA A 162 -15.84 2.57 -9.33
N THR A 163 -15.13 2.40 -8.21
CA THR A 163 -14.04 1.41 -8.09
C THR A 163 -14.59 -0.01 -7.96
N ARG A 164 -15.77 -0.16 -7.36
CA ARG A 164 -16.50 -1.43 -7.15
C ARG A 164 -15.60 -2.51 -6.57
N TRP A 165 -14.89 -2.16 -5.49
CA TRP A 165 -13.96 -3.08 -4.81
C TRP A 165 -12.94 -3.65 -5.79
N ALA A 166 -12.24 -2.76 -6.50
CA ALA A 166 -11.29 -3.10 -7.55
C ALA A 166 -10.21 -4.05 -7.05
N ALA A 167 -9.69 -3.86 -5.83
CA ALA A 167 -8.74 -4.78 -5.22
C ALA A 167 -9.26 -6.22 -5.24
N GLN A 168 -10.49 -6.44 -4.74
CA GLN A 168 -11.09 -7.77 -4.72
C GLN A 168 -11.34 -8.32 -6.12
N ARG A 169 -11.87 -7.50 -7.04
CA ARG A 169 -12.18 -7.93 -8.41
C ARG A 169 -10.92 -8.34 -9.16
N ILE A 170 -9.87 -7.52 -9.07
CA ILE A 170 -8.60 -7.78 -9.74
C ILE A 170 -7.85 -8.94 -9.08
N ARG A 171 -7.91 -9.11 -7.75
CA ARG A 171 -7.35 -10.29 -7.08
C ARG A 171 -7.79 -11.61 -7.71
N ALA A 172 -9.03 -11.68 -8.22
CA ALA A 172 -9.55 -12.89 -8.86
C ALA A 172 -8.83 -13.26 -10.17
N GLU A 173 -8.07 -12.33 -10.77
CA GLU A 173 -7.20 -12.59 -11.93
C GLU A 173 -5.90 -13.32 -11.53
N PHE A 174 -5.56 -13.38 -10.23
CA PHE A 174 -4.31 -13.92 -9.68
C PHE A 174 -4.57 -15.11 -8.76
N SER A 175 -4.60 -16.31 -9.35
CA SER A 175 -4.87 -17.58 -8.64
C SER A 175 -3.84 -17.93 -7.56
N GLU A 176 -2.66 -17.31 -7.60
CA GLU A 176 -1.56 -17.47 -6.65
C GLU A 176 -1.94 -17.02 -5.22
N PHE A 177 -2.96 -16.17 -5.08
CA PHE A 177 -3.48 -15.76 -3.78
C PHE A 177 -4.56 -16.71 -3.22
N ASP A 178 -4.95 -17.75 -3.95
CA ASP A 178 -5.84 -18.79 -3.43
C ASP A 178 -5.07 -19.73 -2.49
N ALA A 179 -5.19 -19.48 -1.19
CA ALA A 179 -4.51 -20.25 -0.17
C ALA A 179 -5.00 -21.70 -0.08
N ALA A 180 -6.28 -21.99 -0.35
CA ALA A 180 -6.78 -23.36 -0.30
C ALA A 180 -6.17 -24.19 -1.44
N ARG A 181 -6.17 -23.61 -2.65
CA ARG A 181 -5.48 -24.21 -3.81
C ARG A 181 -3.99 -24.40 -3.56
N ALA A 182 -3.29 -23.40 -3.01
CA ALA A 182 -1.87 -23.50 -2.70
C ALA A 182 -1.58 -24.64 -1.71
N LEU A 183 -2.45 -24.85 -0.72
CA LEU A 183 -2.33 -25.96 0.23
C LEU A 183 -2.46 -27.33 -0.44
N GLU A 184 -3.33 -27.46 -1.45
CA GLU A 184 -3.51 -28.70 -2.24
C GLU A 184 -2.33 -29.02 -3.19
N SER A 185 -1.61 -28.00 -3.69
CA SER A 185 -0.55 -28.15 -4.71
C SER A 185 0.89 -28.08 -4.17
N ASP A 186 1.07 -28.07 -2.85
CA ASP A 186 2.37 -27.82 -2.19
C ASP A 186 3.05 -26.47 -2.51
N ASP A 187 2.33 -25.55 -3.15
CA ASP A 187 2.79 -24.18 -3.41
C ASP A 187 2.83 -23.34 -2.11
N PRO A 188 3.69 -22.30 -2.04
CA PRO A 188 3.66 -21.36 -0.93
C PRO A 188 2.33 -20.59 -0.89
N VAL A 189 1.76 -20.42 0.29
CA VAL A 189 0.61 -19.51 0.50
C VAL A 189 1.13 -18.08 0.46
N LEU A 190 0.62 -17.25 -0.44
CA LEU A 190 1.09 -15.86 -0.58
C LEU A 190 0.28 -14.89 0.30
N PHE A 191 0.96 -13.89 0.86
CA PHE A 191 0.35 -12.74 1.53
C PHE A 191 -0.01 -11.65 0.53
N THR A 192 -1.10 -10.91 0.75
CA THR A 192 -1.48 -9.76 -0.08
C THR A 192 -0.71 -8.50 0.27
N GLY A 193 -0.59 -7.54 -0.64
CA GLY A 193 -0.02 -6.22 -0.35
C GLY A 193 -1.00 -5.28 0.36
N GLU A 194 -0.82 -3.98 0.17
CA GLU A 194 -1.66 -2.92 0.73
C GLU A 194 -2.99 -2.77 -0.05
N MET A 195 -3.90 -3.69 0.20
CA MET A 195 -5.24 -3.71 -0.40
C MET A 195 -6.31 -3.68 0.69
N ILE A 196 -7.41 -3.00 0.40
CA ILE A 196 -8.62 -3.06 1.22
C ILE A 196 -9.68 -3.89 0.48
N TYR A 197 -10.24 -4.86 1.18
CA TYR A 197 -11.30 -5.73 0.66
C TYR A 197 -12.60 -5.53 1.45
N PRO A 198 -13.78 -5.73 0.85
CA PRO A 198 -15.06 -5.57 1.54
C PRO A 198 -15.21 -6.46 2.77
N TRP A 199 -14.69 -7.70 2.73
CA TRP A 199 -14.75 -8.63 3.88
C TRP A 199 -14.02 -8.08 5.11
N MET A 200 -13.06 -7.15 4.97
CA MET A 200 -12.37 -6.53 6.11
C MET A 200 -13.34 -5.73 6.98
N PHE A 201 -14.37 -5.12 6.38
CA PHE A 201 -15.42 -4.39 7.09
C PHE A 201 -16.38 -5.31 7.85
N GLU A 202 -16.44 -6.60 7.49
CA GLU A 202 -17.18 -7.61 8.24
C GLU A 202 -16.32 -8.22 9.35
N ALA A 203 -15.02 -8.41 9.08
CA ALA A 203 -14.07 -9.05 9.99
C ALA A 203 -13.70 -8.16 11.19
N ASP A 204 -13.24 -6.92 10.95
CA ASP A 204 -12.76 -6.02 12.01
C ASP A 204 -13.94 -5.32 12.72
N PRO A 205 -14.11 -5.50 14.05
CA PRO A 205 -15.16 -4.85 14.82
C PRO A 205 -15.21 -3.33 14.69
N VAL A 206 -14.06 -2.66 14.50
CA VAL A 206 -14.00 -1.19 14.36
C VAL A 206 -14.51 -0.73 12.99
N LEU A 207 -14.37 -1.57 11.96
CA LEU A 207 -14.82 -1.24 10.61
C LEU A 207 -16.29 -1.58 10.36
N ARG A 208 -16.90 -2.53 11.09
CA ARG A 208 -18.31 -2.92 10.92
C ARG A 208 -19.31 -1.76 10.87
N PRO A 209 -19.23 -0.74 11.76
CA PRO A 209 -20.13 0.41 11.69
C PRO A 209 -20.01 1.23 10.39
N LEU A 210 -18.88 1.10 9.67
CA LEU A 210 -18.57 1.82 8.44
C LEU A 210 -18.87 1.01 7.18
N ALA A 211 -19.26 -0.27 7.28
CA ALA A 211 -19.43 -1.18 6.14
C ALA A 211 -20.38 -0.61 5.06
N ALA A 212 -21.53 -0.09 5.48
CA ALA A 212 -22.50 0.53 4.56
C ALA A 212 -21.94 1.79 3.89
N ALA A 213 -21.18 2.62 4.61
CA ALA A 213 -20.53 3.79 4.04
C ALA A 213 -19.43 3.40 3.04
N ALA A 214 -18.68 2.33 3.33
CA ALA A 214 -17.65 1.82 2.45
C ALA A 214 -18.23 1.31 1.13
N ASP A 215 -19.35 0.59 1.18
CA ASP A 215 -20.04 0.14 -0.05
C ASP A 215 -20.59 1.33 -0.86
N LEU A 216 -21.17 2.34 -0.21
CA LEU A 216 -21.60 3.57 -0.91
C LEU A 216 -20.44 4.27 -1.62
N LEU A 217 -19.25 4.32 -1.02
CA LEU A 217 -18.05 4.89 -1.65
C LEU A 217 -17.57 4.03 -2.82
N ALA A 218 -17.52 2.71 -2.64
CA ALA A 218 -17.09 1.78 -3.69
C ALA A 218 -18.03 1.79 -4.91
N GLN A 219 -19.34 2.01 -4.71
CA GLN A 219 -20.35 2.08 -5.76
C GLN A 219 -20.55 3.48 -6.36
N ARG A 220 -19.93 4.52 -5.78
CA ARG A 220 -20.09 5.89 -6.24
C ARG A 220 -19.56 6.03 -7.68
N ASP A 221 -20.45 6.36 -8.60
CA ASP A 221 -20.15 6.54 -10.03
C ASP A 221 -19.61 7.94 -10.35
N ALA A 222 -19.99 8.97 -9.60
CA ALA A 222 -19.60 10.34 -9.87
C ALA A 222 -18.40 10.81 -9.00
N TRP A 223 -17.20 10.34 -9.33
CA TRP A 223 -15.95 10.86 -8.74
C TRP A 223 -15.38 12.02 -9.55
N PRO A 224 -14.99 13.14 -8.91
CA PRO A 224 -14.32 14.22 -9.61
C PRO A 224 -12.92 13.80 -10.06
N ASP A 225 -12.40 14.49 -11.08
CA ASP A 225 -10.98 14.38 -11.42
C ASP A 225 -10.11 14.97 -10.30
N LEU A 226 -9.23 14.15 -9.73
CA LEU A 226 -8.27 14.58 -8.69
C LEU A 226 -7.13 15.40 -9.28
N TYR A 227 -6.66 15.05 -10.48
CA TYR A 227 -5.52 15.67 -11.13
C TYR A 227 -5.92 16.34 -12.44
N ASP A 228 -5.29 17.48 -12.74
CA ASP A 228 -5.40 18.23 -14.00
C ASP A 228 -4.09 18.07 -14.81
N PRO A 229 -4.04 17.12 -15.78
CA PRO A 229 -2.85 16.91 -16.60
C PRO A 229 -2.43 18.14 -17.40
N ALA A 230 -3.37 19.02 -17.78
CA ALA A 230 -3.07 20.22 -18.55
C ALA A 230 -2.42 21.30 -17.68
N ARG A 231 -2.81 21.42 -16.40
CA ARG A 231 -2.10 22.26 -15.43
C ARG A 231 -0.73 21.69 -15.10
N LEU A 232 -0.62 20.38 -14.87
CA LEU A 232 0.65 19.72 -14.53
C LEU A 232 1.70 19.83 -15.66
N ARG A 233 1.30 19.73 -16.92
CA ARG A 233 2.19 19.98 -18.08
C ARG A 233 2.69 21.42 -18.19
N ARG A 234 2.06 22.35 -17.48
CA ARG A 234 2.46 23.77 -17.38
C ARG A 234 2.86 24.13 -15.96
N ASN A 235 3.29 23.15 -15.16
CA ASN A 235 3.76 23.39 -13.81
C ASN A 235 4.99 24.33 -13.81
N ASP A 236 4.98 25.36 -12.97
CA ASP A 236 6.12 26.28 -12.74
C ASP A 236 6.74 26.07 -11.35
N VAL A 237 6.13 25.27 -10.48
CA VAL A 237 6.64 24.98 -9.13
C VAL A 237 7.82 24.00 -9.24
N PRO A 238 9.01 24.32 -8.70
CA PRO A 238 10.11 23.36 -8.61
C PRO A 238 9.66 22.09 -7.90
N ALA A 239 9.83 20.93 -8.53
CA ALA A 239 9.40 19.65 -7.99
C ALA A 239 10.50 18.59 -8.11
N ALA A 240 10.65 17.77 -7.06
CA ALA A 240 11.49 16.58 -7.07
C ALA A 240 10.73 15.38 -6.50
N ALA A 241 10.98 14.20 -7.06
CA ALA A 241 10.35 12.96 -6.60
C ALA A 241 11.33 11.78 -6.51
N ALA A 242 11.33 11.07 -5.39
CA ALA A 242 11.92 9.74 -5.29
C ALA A 242 10.91 8.68 -5.74
N ILE A 243 11.32 7.83 -6.67
CA ILE A 243 10.59 6.67 -7.16
C ILE A 243 11.40 5.44 -6.77
N TYR A 244 10.87 4.63 -5.86
CA TYR A 244 11.52 3.39 -5.45
C TYR A 244 11.30 2.32 -6.52
N PHE A 245 12.36 1.64 -6.92
CA PHE A 245 12.35 0.76 -8.09
C PHE A 245 11.45 -0.46 -7.90
N ASP A 246 11.46 -1.04 -6.69
CA ASP A 246 10.69 -2.21 -6.29
C ASP A 246 9.54 -1.85 -5.33
N ASP A 247 8.97 -0.64 -5.47
CA ASP A 247 7.86 -0.17 -4.63
C ASP A 247 6.63 -1.09 -4.79
N MET A 248 6.24 -1.76 -3.71
CA MET A 248 5.10 -2.67 -3.70
C MET A 248 3.75 -1.94 -3.69
N TYR A 249 3.72 -0.68 -3.26
CA TYR A 249 2.49 0.06 -2.98
C TYR A 249 2.10 1.00 -4.12
N VAL A 250 3.09 1.68 -4.70
CA VAL A 250 2.88 2.67 -5.78
C VAL A 250 3.59 2.20 -7.03
N PRO A 251 2.87 1.76 -8.08
CA PRO A 251 3.49 1.22 -9.28
C PRO A 251 4.51 2.18 -9.90
N ARG A 252 5.75 1.70 -10.05
CA ARG A 252 6.86 2.44 -10.66
C ARG A 252 6.49 3.00 -12.03
N ASP A 253 5.84 2.20 -12.87
CA ASP A 253 5.55 2.58 -14.25
C ASP A 253 4.55 3.74 -14.33
N LEU A 254 3.56 3.77 -13.43
CA LEU A 254 2.65 4.91 -13.26
C LEU A 254 3.40 6.14 -12.72
N SER A 255 4.26 5.95 -11.72
CA SER A 255 5.09 7.02 -11.15
C SER A 255 5.96 7.69 -12.21
N LEU A 256 6.64 6.89 -13.05
CA LEU A 256 7.48 7.37 -14.16
C LEU A 256 6.66 8.11 -15.22
N ALA A 257 5.45 7.63 -15.55
CA ALA A 257 4.56 8.31 -16.48
C ALA A 257 4.11 9.69 -15.95
N THR A 258 3.81 9.76 -14.66
CA THR A 258 3.47 11.01 -13.99
C THR A 258 4.64 11.98 -13.92
N ALA A 259 5.83 11.50 -13.55
CA ALA A 259 7.04 12.31 -13.53
C ALA A 259 7.32 12.98 -14.88
N ARG A 260 7.20 12.23 -15.99
CA ARG A 260 7.33 12.78 -17.36
C ARG A 260 6.26 13.81 -17.73
N SER A 261 5.08 13.74 -17.11
CA SER A 261 3.94 14.61 -17.43
C SER A 261 3.96 15.93 -16.67
N VAL A 262 4.63 16.00 -15.51
CA VAL A 262 4.74 17.22 -14.70
C VAL A 262 5.95 18.02 -15.17
N ARG A 263 5.71 19.20 -15.75
CA ARG A 263 6.81 20.04 -16.26
C ARG A 263 7.76 20.45 -15.12
N GLY A 264 9.05 20.28 -15.34
CA GLY A 264 10.09 20.67 -14.40
C GLY A 264 10.28 19.73 -13.21
N LEU A 265 9.52 18.63 -13.12
CA LEU A 265 9.73 17.62 -12.09
C LEU A 265 11.03 16.85 -12.38
N ARG A 266 11.92 16.80 -11.38
CA ARG A 266 13.14 16.00 -11.41
C ARG A 266 12.94 14.71 -10.63
N GLN A 267 13.16 13.56 -11.27
CA GLN A 267 12.98 12.26 -10.64
C GLN A 267 14.32 11.65 -10.21
N TRP A 268 14.33 10.98 -9.05
CA TRP A 268 15.38 10.06 -8.63
C TRP A 268 14.78 8.66 -8.53
N VAL A 269 15.20 7.77 -9.42
CA VAL A 269 14.78 6.36 -9.42
C VAL A 269 15.87 5.56 -8.73
N THR A 270 15.54 4.82 -7.67
CA THR A 270 16.53 4.09 -6.88
C THR A 270 15.99 2.75 -6.39
N SER A 271 16.86 1.73 -6.36
CA SER A 271 16.62 0.43 -5.74
C SER A 271 17.31 0.29 -4.38
N GLU A 272 17.90 1.38 -3.86
CA GLU A 272 18.58 1.37 -2.56
C GLU A 272 17.59 1.31 -1.39
N TYR A 273 16.35 1.76 -1.61
CA TYR A 273 15.32 1.87 -0.59
C TYR A 273 14.01 1.24 -1.06
N GLU A 274 13.27 0.74 -0.08
CA GLU A 274 11.86 0.40 -0.22
C GLU A 274 10.97 1.64 -0.01
N HIS A 275 9.64 1.46 0.00
CA HIS A 275 8.66 2.54 0.11
C HIS A 275 8.83 3.46 1.33
N ASP A 276 9.44 2.94 2.39
CA ASP A 276 9.75 3.66 3.62
C ASP A 276 11.11 4.38 3.61
N GLY A 277 11.75 4.51 2.44
CA GLY A 277 13.06 5.13 2.25
C GLY A 277 13.20 6.48 2.97
N LEU A 278 12.22 7.38 2.86
CA LEU A 278 12.23 8.67 3.57
C LEU A 278 12.41 8.53 5.09
N ARG A 279 11.79 7.49 5.70
CA ARG A 279 11.81 7.25 7.14
C ARG A 279 13.10 6.59 7.59
N VAL A 280 13.65 5.68 6.80
CA VAL A 280 14.78 4.82 7.20
C VAL A 280 16.14 5.33 6.75
N SER A 281 16.21 6.24 5.77
CA SER A 281 17.47 6.70 5.19
C SER A 281 18.28 7.67 6.07
N SER A 282 17.86 7.94 7.31
CA SER A 282 18.52 8.91 8.19
C SER A 282 18.76 10.29 7.53
N GLY A 283 17.79 10.78 6.75
CA GLY A 283 17.86 12.09 6.07
C GLY A 283 18.39 12.07 4.64
N ILE A 284 19.12 11.03 4.22
CA ILE A 284 19.74 10.94 2.88
C ILE A 284 18.74 11.19 1.75
N VAL A 285 17.56 10.55 1.80
CA VAL A 285 16.53 10.72 0.77
C VAL A 285 16.03 12.17 0.70
N LEU A 286 15.84 12.82 1.85
CA LEU A 286 15.36 14.20 1.88
C LEU A 286 16.43 15.16 1.36
N ASP A 287 17.68 15.02 1.80
CA ASP A 287 18.79 15.86 1.36
C ASP A 287 19.03 15.76 -0.15
N HIS A 288 18.97 14.54 -0.70
CA HIS A 288 19.07 14.31 -2.14
C HIS A 288 17.95 15.04 -2.91
N LEU A 289 16.70 14.93 -2.46
CA LEU A 289 15.57 15.58 -3.13
C LEU A 289 15.60 17.11 -2.99
N LEU A 290 16.12 17.63 -1.88
CA LEU A 290 16.32 19.07 -1.68
C LEU A 290 17.39 19.62 -2.63
N ALA A 291 18.52 18.93 -2.77
CA ALA A 291 19.55 19.30 -3.74
C ALA A 291 19.00 19.22 -5.17
N LEU A 292 18.23 18.18 -5.47
CA LEU A 292 17.64 17.97 -6.78
C LEU A 292 16.63 19.09 -7.13
N VAL A 293 15.69 19.41 -6.24
CA VAL A 293 14.66 20.45 -6.50
C VAL A 293 15.25 21.85 -6.66
N ARG A 294 16.40 22.11 -6.03
CA ARG A 294 17.12 23.40 -6.10
C ARG A 294 18.12 23.49 -7.25
N GLY A 295 18.35 22.40 -7.98
CA GLY A 295 19.30 22.38 -9.09
C GLY A 295 20.76 22.30 -8.67
N GLU A 296 21.03 21.71 -7.51
CA GLU A 296 22.37 21.50 -6.96
C GLU A 296 22.97 20.13 -7.37
N LEU A 297 22.20 19.33 -8.12
CA LEU A 297 22.57 18.06 -8.77
C LEU A 297 22.27 18.11 -10.27
#